data_AF-A0A1E1L215-F1
#
_entry.id   AF-A0A1E1L215-F1
#
_cell.length_a   1.000
_cell.length_b   1.000
_cell.length_c   1.000
_cell.angle_alpha   90.00
_cell.angle_beta   90.00
_cell.angle_gamma   90.00
#
_symmetry.space_group_name_H-M   'P 1'
#
loop_
_entity.id
_entity.type
_entity.pdbx_description
1 polymer ?
#
loop_
_entity_poly.entity_id
_entity_poly.type
_entity_poly.pdbx_seq_one_letter_code
_entity_poly.pdbx_strand_id
1 'polypeptide(L)'
;MASPSLYRRSARPDLYVCASCSLRASRSLSTTGRRWIGMKYLAKVANAEADWAVQAAEIRSGKRKSMLTILEERGLVNKITGDRDALDKYMTEKRVGAYVGVDPTAASLHVGHLLPFMSIFWMYVHGYHTVSLLGGATAKIGDPTDRLTTREQEPGAVRTANMARMHFQLKNLWGNVEQYGRKYGYEWEWAWHRELINNNAWWNKLPMLEVLQVLGPGMRLGTMLSRETVKNKMSKGDGMSYSEFSYPLMQAWDWWYMFHTKGINMQIGGSDQFGNITAGLNAVKYIKANHSNPVVREEAAAIGEPWGFTTPLLTTASGQKFGKSAGNAIWLDIEEMSAYDLYGFFLRTPDSDVSKYLKLFTFMPVEDIDTLVNEHMKSPSQRLAQHKLAEEFLELVHGPQEAKQAHKQHLLLHVGSSSSKTANASANVSEDGAEGGIFRQRPRVNVILPRHVLYQKSIGKVLHAAGIADSASQGHRLASAGGAYIGGPPHNKKEAMNDGFVSWSPIKNWLPEDTRLYIIHGDLLLLRRGRSQIRIVQIVSDEEFVKSNRTYPGMDEDWRDGVLSSMAAKNEVSTLEKQHIDDIFGKDGILQSDEVEGVVSKAENGAHE
;
A
#
# COMPACT_ATOMS: atom_id res chain seq x y z
N MET A 1 6.86 64.35 70.75
CA MET A 1 7.93 65.11 70.07
C MET A 1 8.83 64.08 69.41
N ALA A 2 9.08 64.01 68.10
CA ALA A 2 8.74 64.87 66.96
C ALA A 2 8.40 63.98 65.75
N SER A 3 7.48 64.47 64.91
CA SER A 3 7.39 64.17 63.48
C SER A 3 7.97 65.42 62.76
N PRO A 4 8.51 65.34 61.52
CA PRO A 4 7.61 65.20 60.37
C PRO A 4 8.21 64.53 59.11
N SER A 5 7.30 64.32 58.13
CA SER A 5 7.54 64.37 56.68
C SER A 5 8.03 63.04 56.06
N LEU A 6 7.52 62.51 54.95
CA LEU A 6 6.57 62.98 53.93
C LEU A 6 6.08 61.76 53.14
N TYR A 7 4.83 61.82 52.68
CA TYR A 7 4.28 60.98 51.61
C TYR A 7 5.20 60.92 50.39
N ARG A 8 5.43 59.72 49.83
CA ARG A 8 5.46 59.51 48.38
C ARG A 8 5.28 58.04 48.01
N ARG A 9 4.15 57.76 47.34
CA ARG A 9 4.02 56.66 46.37
C ARG A 9 5.24 56.68 45.45
N SER A 10 6.02 55.61 45.39
CA SER A 10 6.95 55.35 44.30
C SER A 10 6.37 54.25 43.43
N ALA A 11 5.98 54.64 42.21
CA ALA A 11 5.73 53.75 41.10
C ALA A 11 6.88 52.73 41.00
N ARG A 12 6.54 51.46 40.77
CA ARG A 12 7.52 50.46 40.36
C ARG A 12 8.13 50.93 39.04
N PRO A 13 9.46 50.95 38.89
CA PRO A 13 10.08 51.30 37.64
C PRO A 13 9.75 50.23 36.60
N ASP A 14 9.28 50.68 35.44
CA ASP A 14 9.07 49.86 34.25
C ASP A 14 10.30 48.99 33.99
N LEU A 15 10.04 47.70 33.75
CA LEU A 15 11.04 46.74 33.33
C LEU A 15 11.71 47.25 32.07
N TYR A 16 12.94 47.75 32.20
CA TYR A 16 13.74 48.25 31.10
C TYR A 16 14.18 47.05 30.23
N VAL A 17 13.32 46.64 29.29
CA VAL A 17 13.69 45.69 28.24
C VAL A 17 14.62 46.45 27.29
N CYS A 18 15.90 46.06 27.22
CA CYS A 18 16.84 46.75 26.35
C CYS A 18 16.39 46.64 24.88
N ALA A 19 16.69 47.66 24.07
CA ALA A 19 16.22 47.76 22.68
C ALA A 19 16.57 46.52 21.85
N SER A 20 17.71 45.87 22.11
CA SER A 20 18.12 44.63 21.45
C SER A 20 17.35 43.39 21.92
N CYS A 21 16.85 43.36 23.16
CA CYS A 21 15.93 42.33 23.66
C CYS A 21 14.52 42.50 23.11
N SER A 22 14.04 43.75 22.97
CA SER A 22 12.79 44.08 22.27
C SER A 22 12.85 43.64 20.79
N LEU A 23 13.97 43.94 20.11
CA LEU A 23 14.23 43.51 18.73
C LEU A 23 14.41 41.99 18.57
N ARG A 24 14.84 41.25 19.60
CA ARG A 24 14.88 39.78 19.58
C ARG A 24 13.52 39.16 19.84
N ALA A 25 12.73 39.70 20.77
CA ALA A 25 11.36 39.27 21.03
C ALA A 25 10.44 39.53 19.82
N SER A 26 10.68 40.61 19.07
CA SER A 26 9.96 40.90 17.81
C SER A 26 10.44 40.06 16.62
N ARG A 27 11.51 39.27 16.75
CA ARG A 27 12.12 38.48 15.67
C ARG A 27 11.85 36.97 15.76
N SER A 28 11.04 36.49 16.70
CA SER A 28 10.69 35.07 16.83
C SER A 28 9.24 34.73 16.46
N LEU A 29 8.68 35.40 15.46
CA LEU A 29 7.63 34.79 14.66
C LEU A 29 8.31 34.17 13.46
N SER A 30 8.33 32.84 13.45
CA SER A 30 8.35 32.03 12.23
C SER A 30 7.69 32.83 11.12
N THR A 31 8.47 33.30 10.15
CA THR A 31 7.96 33.79 8.88
C THR A 31 7.33 32.59 8.18
N THR A 32 6.14 32.20 8.62
CA THR A 32 5.19 31.47 7.81
C THR A 32 4.91 32.41 6.66
N GLY A 33 5.65 32.24 5.56
CA GLY A 33 5.43 33.01 4.36
C GLY A 33 3.96 32.88 4.00
N ARG A 34 3.18 33.95 4.19
CA ARG A 34 1.82 34.04 3.69
C ARG A 34 1.94 33.92 2.17
N ARG A 35 1.75 32.70 1.65
CA ARG A 35 1.60 32.49 0.22
C ARG A 35 0.32 33.20 -0.16
N TRP A 36 0.46 34.29 -0.93
CA TRP A 36 -0.67 34.98 -1.52
C TRP A 36 -1.46 33.96 -2.35
N ILE A 37 -2.69 33.67 -1.93
CA ILE A 37 -3.59 32.85 -2.73
C ILE A 37 -3.97 33.71 -3.94
N GLY A 38 -3.53 33.31 -5.13
CA GLY A 38 -3.82 34.07 -6.34
C GLY A 38 -5.32 34.12 -6.62
N MET A 39 -5.82 35.26 -7.08
CA MET A 39 -7.25 35.44 -7.44
C MET A 39 -7.74 34.38 -8.44
N LYS A 40 -6.87 33.90 -9.34
CA LYS A 40 -7.18 32.80 -10.27
C LYS A 40 -7.50 31.47 -9.56
N TYR A 41 -6.85 31.18 -8.45
CA TYR A 41 -7.14 29.98 -7.65
C TYR A 41 -8.49 30.12 -6.95
N LEU A 42 -8.74 31.28 -6.32
CA LEU A 42 -10.02 31.55 -5.67
C LEU A 42 -11.20 31.48 -6.66
N ALA A 43 -11.02 32.00 -7.87
CA ALA A 43 -12.02 31.89 -8.93
C ALA A 43 -12.30 30.43 -9.32
N LYS A 44 -11.27 29.58 -9.39
CA LYS A 44 -11.44 28.14 -9.66
C LYS A 44 -12.18 27.42 -8.54
N VAL A 45 -11.88 27.76 -7.28
CA VAL A 45 -12.61 27.22 -6.12
C VAL A 45 -14.10 27.60 -6.20
N ALA A 46 -14.39 28.89 -6.42
CA ALA A 46 -15.77 29.38 -6.53
C ALA A 46 -16.53 28.72 -7.70
N ASN A 47 -15.89 28.55 -8.87
CA ASN A 47 -16.51 27.83 -9.99
C ASN A 47 -16.80 26.37 -9.63
N ALA A 48 -15.84 25.68 -9.01
CA ALA A 48 -16.01 24.28 -8.61
C ALA A 48 -17.13 24.09 -7.56
N GLU A 49 -17.36 25.07 -6.70
CA GLU A 49 -18.48 25.11 -5.75
C GLU A 49 -19.82 25.37 -6.45
N ALA A 50 -19.85 26.29 -7.43
CA ALA A 50 -21.04 26.55 -8.24
C ALA A 50 -21.45 25.31 -9.06
N ASP A 51 -20.48 24.65 -9.70
CA ASP A 51 -20.72 23.41 -10.46
C ASP A 51 -21.28 22.30 -9.55
N TRP A 52 -20.77 22.19 -8.32
CA TRP A 52 -21.32 21.25 -7.33
C TRP A 52 -22.76 21.59 -6.95
N ALA A 53 -23.09 22.87 -6.78
CA ALA A 53 -24.45 23.30 -6.45
C ALA A 53 -25.45 22.99 -7.59
N VAL A 54 -25.03 23.10 -8.86
CA VAL A 54 -25.82 22.67 -10.01
C VAL A 54 -26.06 21.15 -9.98
N GLN A 55 -24.99 20.37 -9.80
CA GLN A 55 -25.09 18.91 -9.65
C GLN A 55 -26.05 18.51 -8.51
N ALA A 56 -25.96 19.19 -7.36
CA ALA A 56 -26.86 18.94 -6.23
C ALA A 56 -28.33 19.26 -6.58
N ALA A 57 -28.59 20.32 -7.35
CA ALA A 57 -29.93 20.66 -7.81
C ALA A 57 -30.49 19.63 -8.80
N GLU A 58 -29.65 19.13 -9.71
CA GLU A 58 -30.04 18.07 -10.65
C GLU A 58 -30.42 16.78 -9.92
N ILE A 59 -29.63 16.38 -8.90
CA ILE A 59 -29.92 15.23 -8.05
C ILE A 59 -31.26 15.41 -7.34
N ARG A 60 -31.50 16.58 -6.72
CA ARG A 60 -32.79 16.88 -6.05
C ARG A 60 -33.98 16.85 -7.02
N SER A 61 -33.77 17.26 -8.27
CA SER A 61 -34.81 17.23 -9.30
C SER A 61 -35.04 15.86 -9.93
N GLY A 62 -34.25 14.84 -9.56
CA GLY A 62 -34.32 13.49 -10.11
C GLY A 62 -33.69 13.33 -11.51
N LYS A 63 -33.04 14.37 -12.05
CA LYS A 63 -32.36 14.31 -13.36
C LYS A 63 -31.07 13.49 -13.31
N ARG A 64 -30.46 13.37 -12.13
CA ARG A 64 -29.20 12.66 -11.90
C ARG A 64 -29.32 11.82 -10.63
N LYS A 65 -28.72 10.62 -10.63
CA LYS A 65 -28.64 9.79 -9.43
C LYS A 65 -27.63 10.37 -8.44
N SER A 66 -27.92 10.25 -7.14
CA SER A 66 -26.95 10.60 -6.10
C SER A 66 -25.79 9.62 -6.07
N MET A 67 -24.65 10.02 -5.50
CA MET A 67 -23.48 9.14 -5.41
C MET A 67 -23.76 7.89 -4.57
N LEU A 68 -24.47 8.03 -3.44
CA LEU A 68 -24.80 6.88 -2.61
C LEU A 68 -25.69 5.89 -3.38
N THR A 69 -26.70 6.37 -4.11
CA THR A 69 -27.57 5.53 -4.94
C THR A 69 -26.77 4.78 -6.01
N ILE A 70 -25.83 5.43 -6.68
CA ILE A 70 -24.95 4.78 -7.68
C ILE A 70 -24.11 3.66 -7.04
N LEU A 71 -23.59 3.88 -5.82
CA LEU A 71 -22.82 2.86 -5.10
C LEU A 71 -23.73 1.71 -4.64
N GLU A 72 -24.93 1.99 -4.18
CA GLU A 72 -25.94 0.99 -3.76
C GLU A 72 -26.40 0.12 -4.94
N GLU A 73 -26.73 0.72 -6.10
CA GLU A 73 -27.12 0.00 -7.32
C GLU A 73 -26.03 -0.94 -7.82
N ARG A 74 -24.77 -0.58 -7.57
CA ARG A 74 -23.61 -1.42 -7.88
C ARG A 74 -23.30 -2.48 -6.83
N GLY A 75 -23.99 -2.45 -5.69
CA GLY A 75 -23.74 -3.35 -4.56
C GLY A 75 -22.43 -3.03 -3.82
N LEU A 76 -21.96 -1.78 -3.87
CA LEU A 76 -20.73 -1.34 -3.18
C LEU A 76 -20.99 -0.90 -1.73
N VAL A 77 -22.25 -0.84 -1.29
CA VAL A 77 -22.63 -0.46 0.08
C VAL A 77 -23.26 -1.65 0.80
N ASN A 78 -22.83 -1.90 2.04
CA ASN A 78 -23.33 -2.97 2.90
C ASN A 78 -23.91 -2.42 4.22
N LYS A 79 -23.09 -1.75 5.05
CA LYS A 79 -23.55 -1.11 6.29
C LYS A 79 -23.09 0.33 6.37
N ILE A 80 -23.97 1.21 6.83
CA ILE A 80 -23.70 2.64 7.06
C ILE A 80 -23.70 2.89 8.58
N THR A 81 -22.82 3.77 9.05
CA THR A 81 -22.67 4.11 10.49
C THR A 81 -23.78 5.03 11.06
N GLY A 82 -24.70 5.48 10.22
CA GLY A 82 -25.81 6.36 10.57
C GLY A 82 -26.98 6.18 9.61
N ASP A 83 -27.85 7.18 9.53
CA ASP A 83 -29.01 7.14 8.65
C ASP A 83 -28.63 7.27 7.17
N ARG A 84 -29.27 6.45 6.32
CA ARG A 84 -28.98 6.37 4.89
C ARG A 84 -29.38 7.65 4.16
N ASP A 85 -30.56 8.20 4.44
CA ASP A 85 -31.07 9.38 3.74
C ASP A 85 -30.35 10.65 4.20
N ALA A 86 -29.96 10.72 5.48
CA ALA A 86 -29.10 11.78 5.99
C ALA A 86 -27.72 11.76 5.31
N LEU A 87 -27.13 10.57 5.11
CA LEU A 87 -25.87 10.44 4.39
C LEU A 87 -26.02 10.86 2.92
N ASP A 88 -27.06 10.39 2.24
CA ASP A 88 -27.31 10.71 0.82
C ASP A 88 -27.46 12.22 0.60
N LYS A 89 -28.25 12.86 1.48
CA LYS A 89 -28.42 14.31 1.50
C LYS A 89 -27.08 15.01 1.75
N TYR A 90 -26.30 14.54 2.72
CA TYR A 90 -25.00 15.12 3.06
C TYR A 90 -24.00 15.05 1.89
N MET A 91 -23.91 13.90 1.21
CA MET A 91 -23.08 13.72 0.01
C MET A 91 -23.56 14.56 -1.17
N THR A 92 -24.87 14.82 -1.26
CA THR A 92 -25.43 15.67 -2.31
C THR A 92 -25.14 17.14 -2.05
N GLU A 93 -25.30 17.62 -0.81
CA GLU A 93 -25.13 19.03 -0.45
C GLU A 93 -23.67 19.44 -0.31
N LYS A 94 -22.79 18.54 0.15
CA LYS A 94 -21.37 18.82 0.38
C LYS A 94 -20.50 17.87 -0.42
N ARG A 95 -19.41 18.41 -0.99
CA ARG A 95 -18.37 17.59 -1.60
C ARG A 95 -17.55 16.89 -0.51
N VAL A 96 -17.96 15.67 -0.17
CA VAL A 96 -17.35 14.81 0.86
C VAL A 96 -15.93 14.39 0.46
N GLY A 97 -15.05 14.29 1.46
CA GLY A 97 -13.74 13.66 1.31
C GLY A 97 -13.75 12.24 1.86
N ALA A 98 -13.39 11.24 1.06
CA ALA A 98 -13.44 9.83 1.46
C ALA A 98 -12.06 9.17 1.41
N TYR A 99 -11.82 8.20 2.30
CA TYR A 99 -10.60 7.38 2.24
C TYR A 99 -10.85 5.90 2.40
N VAL A 100 -9.93 5.13 1.83
CA VAL A 100 -9.77 3.68 2.03
C VAL A 100 -8.36 3.44 2.51
N GLY A 101 -8.23 2.72 3.63
CA GLY A 101 -6.95 2.30 4.18
C GLY A 101 -6.60 0.87 3.77
N VAL A 102 -5.31 0.62 3.51
CA VAL A 102 -4.78 -0.73 3.29
C VAL A 102 -3.42 -0.88 3.98
N ASP A 103 -3.28 -1.96 4.74
CA ASP A 103 -2.02 -2.31 5.39
C ASP A 103 -1.18 -3.19 4.44
N PRO A 104 0.11 -2.86 4.19
CA PRO A 104 0.99 -3.65 3.34
C PRO A 104 1.45 -4.95 4.02
N THR A 105 0.51 -5.88 4.24
CA THR A 105 0.76 -7.16 4.90
C THR A 105 1.29 -8.24 3.95
N ALA A 106 1.18 -8.03 2.63
CA ALA A 106 1.64 -8.94 1.60
C ALA A 106 2.33 -8.18 0.46
N ALA A 107 2.95 -8.93 -0.45
CA ALA A 107 3.66 -8.41 -1.62
C ALA A 107 2.81 -7.57 -2.59
N SER A 108 1.49 -7.80 -2.60
CA SER A 108 0.54 -7.20 -3.53
C SER A 108 -0.84 -7.02 -2.89
N LEU A 109 -1.64 -6.11 -3.46
CA LEU A 109 -3.09 -6.13 -3.32
C LEU A 109 -3.68 -7.37 -4.01
N HIS A 110 -4.86 -7.76 -3.59
CA HIS A 110 -5.65 -8.84 -4.21
C HIS A 110 -7.06 -8.32 -4.49
N VAL A 111 -7.86 -9.06 -5.26
CA VAL A 111 -9.23 -8.67 -5.66
C VAL A 111 -10.09 -8.22 -4.47
N GLY A 112 -9.97 -8.88 -3.31
CA GLY A 112 -10.68 -8.48 -2.08
C GLY A 112 -10.43 -7.03 -1.63
N HIS A 113 -9.20 -6.52 -1.78
CA HIS A 113 -8.86 -5.14 -1.44
C HIS A 113 -9.43 -4.13 -2.45
N LEU A 114 -9.63 -4.55 -3.70
CA LEU A 114 -10.08 -3.65 -4.77
C LEU A 114 -11.49 -3.15 -4.53
N LEU A 115 -12.34 -3.89 -3.82
CA LEU A 115 -13.75 -3.53 -3.68
C LEU A 115 -14.00 -2.22 -2.91
N PRO A 116 -13.40 -2.00 -1.72
CA PRO A 116 -13.37 -0.67 -1.11
C PRO A 116 -12.79 0.41 -2.04
N PHE A 117 -11.71 0.09 -2.78
CA PHE A 117 -11.11 1.03 -3.73
C PHE A 117 -12.06 1.42 -4.86
N MET A 118 -12.88 0.49 -5.37
CA MET A 118 -13.90 0.80 -6.39
C MET A 118 -14.88 1.87 -5.91
N SER A 119 -15.22 1.89 -4.62
CA SER A 119 -16.09 2.93 -4.06
C SER A 119 -15.45 4.31 -4.19
N ILE A 120 -14.16 4.45 -3.82
CA ILE A 120 -13.48 5.74 -3.98
C ILE A 120 -13.12 6.04 -5.45
N PHE A 121 -12.98 5.05 -6.31
CA PHE A 121 -12.80 5.30 -7.75
C PHE A 121 -14.07 5.90 -8.36
N TRP A 122 -15.24 5.37 -8.00
CA TRP A 122 -16.54 5.95 -8.34
C TRP A 122 -16.69 7.37 -7.80
N MET A 123 -16.36 7.58 -6.54
CA MET A 123 -16.41 8.93 -5.95
C MET A 123 -15.46 9.90 -6.68
N TYR A 124 -14.23 9.46 -7.02
CA TYR A 124 -13.27 10.29 -7.74
C TYR A 124 -13.79 10.74 -9.10
N VAL A 125 -14.33 9.81 -9.91
CA VAL A 125 -14.86 10.15 -11.24
C VAL A 125 -16.17 10.95 -11.21
N HIS A 126 -16.76 11.13 -10.02
CA HIS A 126 -17.88 12.02 -9.76
C HIS A 126 -17.47 13.30 -9.01
N GLY A 127 -16.18 13.59 -8.93
CA GLY A 127 -15.63 14.85 -8.43
C GLY A 127 -15.49 14.96 -6.92
N TYR A 128 -15.56 13.86 -6.17
CA TYR A 128 -15.25 13.85 -4.74
C TYR A 128 -13.74 13.82 -4.49
N HIS A 129 -13.33 14.29 -3.31
CA HIS A 129 -11.94 14.17 -2.86
C HIS A 129 -11.70 12.78 -2.29
N THR A 130 -10.70 12.07 -2.78
CA THR A 130 -10.45 10.68 -2.41
C THR A 130 -9.01 10.44 -1.95
N VAL A 131 -8.85 9.58 -0.95
CA VAL A 131 -7.53 9.28 -0.38
C VAL A 131 -7.34 7.76 -0.28
N SER A 132 -6.25 7.27 -0.86
CA SER A 132 -5.72 5.94 -0.57
C SER A 132 -4.70 6.06 0.55
N LEU A 133 -5.01 5.49 1.72
CA LEU A 133 -4.10 5.46 2.85
C LEU A 133 -3.33 4.14 2.87
N LEU A 134 -2.02 4.20 2.72
CA LEU A 134 -1.12 3.08 2.93
C LEU A 134 -0.70 3.03 4.41
N GLY A 135 -1.12 1.97 5.09
CA GLY A 135 -0.92 1.78 6.53
C GLY A 135 0.47 1.27 6.90
N GLY A 136 1.52 1.98 6.51
CA GLY A 136 2.89 1.51 6.75
C GLY A 136 3.31 1.48 8.23
N ALA A 137 2.69 2.27 9.10
CA ALA A 137 2.89 2.23 10.55
C ALA A 137 1.99 1.18 11.21
N THR A 138 0.71 1.15 10.84
CA THR A 138 -0.30 0.19 11.33
C THR A 138 0.06 -1.24 10.97
N ALA A 139 0.65 -1.49 9.80
CA ALA A 139 1.12 -2.82 9.39
C ALA A 139 2.28 -3.36 10.25
N LYS A 140 3.04 -2.51 10.96
CA LYS A 140 4.08 -2.95 11.91
C LYS A 140 3.46 -3.55 13.18
N ILE A 141 2.22 -3.20 13.48
CA ILE A 141 1.43 -3.72 14.62
C ILE A 141 0.57 -4.90 14.17
N GLY A 142 -0.17 -4.71 13.06
CA GLY A 142 -1.10 -5.68 12.50
C GLY A 142 -2.52 -5.56 13.07
N ASP A 143 -3.51 -5.67 12.18
CA ASP A 143 -4.93 -5.67 12.54
C ASP A 143 -5.33 -7.02 13.18
N PRO A 144 -5.83 -7.05 14.44
CA PRO A 144 -6.30 -8.28 15.07
C PRO A 144 -7.69 -8.73 14.59
N THR A 145 -8.38 -7.96 13.75
CA THR A 145 -9.76 -8.21 13.32
C THR A 145 -9.90 -9.59 12.63
N ASP A 146 -10.87 -10.39 13.09
CA ASP A 146 -11.16 -11.75 12.62
C ASP A 146 -10.00 -12.75 12.72
N ARG A 147 -9.04 -12.55 13.63
CA ARG A 147 -7.90 -13.46 13.84
C ARG A 147 -7.85 -13.99 15.26
N LEU A 148 -7.50 -15.28 15.38
CA LEU A 148 -7.33 -15.96 16.67
C LEU A 148 -5.88 -16.02 17.13
N THR A 149 -4.94 -15.96 16.19
CA THR A 149 -3.49 -16.01 16.47
C THR A 149 -2.86 -14.66 16.21
N THR A 150 -1.81 -14.34 16.97
CA THR A 150 -0.97 -13.18 16.77
C THR A 150 -0.18 -13.35 15.49
N ARG A 151 0.05 -12.24 14.80
CA ARG A 151 0.80 -12.26 13.54
C ARG A 151 2.28 -12.51 13.82
N GLU A 152 2.88 -13.42 13.05
CA GLU A 152 4.34 -13.55 13.03
C GLU A 152 4.98 -12.24 12.56
N GLN A 153 6.05 -11.84 13.25
CA GLN A 153 6.78 -10.63 12.88
C GLN A 153 7.58 -10.89 11.62
N GLU A 154 7.13 -10.32 10.51
CA GLU A 154 7.87 -10.30 9.25
C GLU A 154 9.20 -9.54 9.40
N PRO A 155 10.30 -9.96 8.75
CA PRO A 155 11.54 -9.19 8.72
C PRO A 155 11.33 -7.75 8.22
N GLY A 156 12.10 -6.79 8.74
CA GLY A 156 11.98 -5.37 8.38
C GLY A 156 12.12 -5.10 6.87
N ALA A 157 13.00 -5.84 6.22
CA ALA A 157 13.22 -5.83 4.78
C ALA A 157 11.96 -6.17 3.98
N VAL A 158 11.33 -7.30 4.31
CA VAL A 158 10.09 -7.78 3.68
C VAL A 158 8.98 -6.76 3.82
N ARG A 159 8.81 -6.17 5.02
CA ARG A 159 7.81 -5.12 5.24
C ARG A 159 8.07 -3.89 4.39
N THR A 160 9.32 -3.46 4.29
CA THR A 160 9.71 -2.28 3.49
C THR A 160 9.52 -2.53 2.00
N ALA A 161 9.87 -3.72 1.52
CA ALA A 161 9.63 -4.15 0.15
C ALA A 161 8.12 -4.18 -0.16
N ASN A 162 7.31 -4.83 0.69
CA ASN A 162 5.85 -4.89 0.53
C ASN A 162 5.20 -3.50 0.50
N MET A 163 5.62 -2.61 1.40
CA MET A 163 5.16 -1.22 1.42
C MET A 163 5.51 -0.49 0.11
N ALA A 164 6.76 -0.61 -0.37
CA ALA A 164 7.19 0.02 -1.60
C ALA A 164 6.42 -0.54 -2.82
N ARG A 165 6.28 -1.87 -2.92
CA ARG A 165 5.51 -2.56 -3.97
C ARG A 165 4.07 -2.05 -4.01
N MET A 166 3.38 -2.08 -2.86
CA MET A 166 1.99 -1.65 -2.76
C MET A 166 1.79 -0.16 -3.05
N HIS A 167 2.74 0.70 -2.65
CA HIS A 167 2.72 2.12 -3.00
C HIS A 167 2.74 2.34 -4.52
N PHE A 168 3.62 1.65 -5.24
CA PHE A 168 3.68 1.78 -6.70
C PHE A 168 2.53 1.11 -7.41
N GLN A 169 2.05 -0.02 -6.89
CA GLN A 169 0.86 -0.68 -7.39
C GLN A 169 -0.36 0.25 -7.32
N LEU A 170 -0.62 0.89 -6.18
CA LEU A 170 -1.70 1.88 -6.03
C LEU A 170 -1.52 3.08 -6.97
N LYS A 171 -0.29 3.58 -7.11
CA LYS A 171 0.01 4.69 -8.04
C LYS A 171 -0.31 4.32 -9.49
N ASN A 172 0.06 3.12 -9.93
CA ASN A 172 -0.22 2.63 -11.29
C ASN A 172 -1.72 2.37 -11.47
N LEU A 173 -2.37 1.74 -10.50
CA LEU A 173 -3.81 1.48 -10.48
C LEU A 173 -4.60 2.77 -10.67
N TRP A 174 -4.28 3.84 -9.94
CA TRP A 174 -4.93 5.14 -10.14
C TRP A 174 -4.73 5.74 -11.53
N GLY A 175 -3.54 5.56 -12.13
CA GLY A 175 -3.30 5.99 -13.51
C GLY A 175 -4.17 5.23 -14.51
N ASN A 176 -4.37 3.93 -14.27
CA ASN A 176 -5.27 3.11 -15.06
C ASN A 176 -6.74 3.50 -14.84
N VAL A 177 -7.17 3.78 -13.60
CA VAL A 177 -8.52 4.29 -13.28
C VAL A 177 -8.84 5.56 -14.06
N GLU A 178 -7.90 6.50 -14.15
CA GLU A 178 -8.09 7.74 -14.92
C GLU A 178 -8.21 7.48 -16.42
N GLN A 179 -7.38 6.59 -16.97
CA GLN A 179 -7.46 6.22 -18.39
C GLN A 179 -8.75 5.45 -18.69
N TYR A 180 -9.12 4.55 -17.80
CA TYR A 180 -10.31 3.71 -17.88
C TYR A 180 -11.60 4.53 -17.73
N GLY A 181 -11.63 5.52 -16.83
CA GLY A 181 -12.75 6.46 -16.70
C GLY A 181 -13.06 7.20 -17.99
N ARG A 182 -12.04 7.66 -18.72
CA ARG A 182 -12.22 8.38 -20.00
C ARG A 182 -12.94 7.55 -21.06
N LYS A 183 -12.73 6.23 -21.07
CA LYS A 183 -13.45 5.30 -21.96
C LYS A 183 -14.97 5.37 -21.76
N TYR A 184 -15.41 5.70 -20.55
CA TYR A 184 -16.82 5.85 -20.16
C TYR A 184 -17.28 7.31 -20.08
N GLY A 185 -16.52 8.25 -20.65
CA GLY A 185 -16.90 9.66 -20.69
C GLY A 185 -16.58 10.46 -19.42
N TYR A 186 -15.83 9.88 -18.48
CA TYR A 186 -15.36 10.59 -17.29
C TYR A 186 -14.08 11.37 -17.63
N GLU A 187 -14.22 12.66 -17.90
CA GLU A 187 -13.09 13.57 -18.15
C GLU A 187 -12.62 14.24 -16.87
N TRP A 188 -11.30 14.41 -16.72
CA TRP A 188 -10.75 15.02 -15.53
C TRP A 188 -11.12 16.51 -15.44
N GLU A 189 -11.64 16.93 -14.29
CA GLU A 189 -11.90 18.32 -13.97
C GLU A 189 -10.98 18.82 -12.87
N TRP A 190 -10.75 20.14 -12.82
CA TRP A 190 -9.87 20.75 -11.82
C TRP A 190 -10.27 20.46 -10.37
N ALA A 191 -11.56 20.25 -10.14
CA ALA A 191 -12.14 19.91 -8.84
C ALA A 191 -11.77 18.50 -8.35
N TRP A 192 -11.41 17.57 -9.26
CA TRP A 192 -11.18 16.18 -8.92
C TRP A 192 -9.84 16.03 -8.26
N HIS A 193 -9.85 15.49 -7.06
CA HIS A 193 -8.65 15.40 -6.23
C HIS A 193 -8.49 14.01 -5.65
N ARG A 194 -7.31 13.42 -5.87
CA ARG A 194 -6.93 12.13 -5.30
C ARG A 194 -5.56 12.22 -4.64
N GLU A 195 -5.38 11.50 -3.54
CA GLU A 195 -4.09 11.42 -2.85
C GLU A 195 -3.73 9.99 -2.49
N LEU A 196 -2.44 9.68 -2.52
CA LEU A 196 -1.87 8.45 -1.97
C LEU A 196 -0.94 8.85 -0.83
N ILE A 197 -1.32 8.49 0.39
CA ILE A 197 -0.66 8.92 1.63
C ILE A 197 -0.18 7.70 2.41
N ASN A 198 0.88 7.84 3.20
CA ASN A 198 1.36 6.81 4.12
C ASN A 198 1.27 7.32 5.56
N ASN A 199 0.67 6.57 6.48
CA ASN A 199 0.48 7.00 7.87
C ASN A 199 1.79 7.11 8.68
N ASN A 200 2.91 6.56 8.19
CA ASN A 200 4.23 6.89 8.73
C ASN A 200 4.54 8.39 8.70
N ALA A 201 3.86 9.17 7.84
CA ALA A 201 3.94 10.63 7.77
C ALA A 201 3.76 11.32 9.11
N TRP A 202 2.83 10.83 9.93
CA TRP A 202 2.58 11.35 11.28
C TRP A 202 3.11 10.40 12.35
N TRP A 203 2.90 9.08 12.25
CA TRP A 203 3.30 8.15 13.32
C TRP A 203 4.79 8.18 13.68
N ASN A 204 5.67 8.44 12.71
CA ASN A 204 7.12 8.50 12.99
C ASN A 204 7.54 9.77 13.77
N LYS A 205 6.66 10.76 13.91
CA LYS A 205 6.96 12.05 14.57
C LYS A 205 5.99 12.39 15.70
N LEU A 206 4.86 11.69 15.76
CA LEU A 206 3.78 11.95 16.68
C LEU A 206 4.13 11.41 18.08
N PRO A 207 4.20 12.27 19.11
CA PRO A 207 4.43 11.81 20.47
C PRO A 207 3.25 10.97 20.95
N MET A 208 3.51 9.78 21.51
CA MET A 208 2.47 8.95 22.14
C MET A 208 1.70 9.72 23.22
N LEU A 209 2.37 10.61 23.95
CA LEU A 209 1.72 11.46 24.96
C LEU A 209 0.60 12.34 24.36
N GLU A 210 0.79 12.86 23.16
CA GLU A 210 -0.23 13.67 22.47
C GLU A 210 -1.47 12.82 22.16
N VAL A 211 -1.26 11.60 21.64
CA VAL A 211 -2.35 10.65 21.37
C VAL A 211 -3.13 10.32 22.64
N LEU A 212 -2.41 10.01 23.73
CA LEU A 212 -3.02 9.68 25.01
C LEU A 212 -3.80 10.84 25.62
N GLN A 213 -3.36 12.09 25.44
CA GLN A 213 -4.05 13.28 25.94
C GLN A 213 -5.30 13.62 25.12
N VAL A 214 -5.20 13.52 23.78
CA VAL A 214 -6.26 13.97 22.86
C VAL A 214 -7.32 12.89 22.66
N LEU A 215 -6.90 11.65 22.38
CA LEU A 215 -7.80 10.53 22.07
C LEU A 215 -8.11 9.68 23.31
N GLY A 216 -7.12 9.46 24.18
CA GLY A 216 -7.19 8.54 25.32
C GLY A 216 -8.45 8.67 26.19
N PRO A 217 -8.86 9.88 26.64
CA PRO A 217 -10.01 10.01 27.54
C PRO A 217 -11.35 9.69 26.87
N GLY A 218 -11.43 9.73 25.54
CA GLY A 218 -12.60 9.32 24.75
C GLY A 218 -12.72 7.81 24.58
N MET A 219 -11.64 7.06 24.84
CA MET A 219 -11.55 5.62 24.55
C MET A 219 -11.72 4.82 25.84
N ARG A 220 -12.95 4.35 26.09
CA ARG A 220 -13.27 3.58 27.30
C ARG A 220 -12.84 2.12 27.15
N LEU A 221 -11.97 1.65 28.06
CA LEU A 221 -11.48 0.27 28.08
C LEU A 221 -12.62 -0.77 28.10
N GLY A 222 -13.66 -0.55 28.90
CA GLY A 222 -14.80 -1.47 28.96
C GLY A 222 -15.47 -1.66 27.59
N THR A 223 -15.67 -0.58 26.83
CA THR A 223 -16.22 -0.65 25.47
C THR A 223 -15.25 -1.36 24.52
N MET A 224 -13.96 -1.06 24.58
CA MET A 224 -12.96 -1.71 23.72
C MET A 224 -12.86 -3.22 23.99
N LEU A 225 -12.80 -3.64 25.25
CA LEU A 225 -12.78 -5.06 25.67
C LEU A 225 -14.09 -5.78 25.35
N SER A 226 -15.21 -5.05 25.28
CA SER A 226 -16.52 -5.63 24.99
C SER A 226 -16.69 -6.09 23.54
N ARG A 227 -15.82 -5.63 22.62
CA ARG A 227 -15.86 -5.96 21.20
C ARG A 227 -15.71 -7.46 20.98
N GLU A 228 -16.53 -8.01 20.10
CA GLU A 228 -16.55 -9.44 19.81
C GLU A 228 -15.21 -9.97 19.29
N THR A 229 -14.50 -9.21 18.45
CA THR A 229 -13.16 -9.56 17.96
C THR A 229 -12.15 -9.70 19.10
N VAL A 230 -12.17 -8.75 20.04
CA VAL A 230 -11.29 -8.75 21.22
C VAL A 230 -11.66 -9.91 22.15
N LYS A 231 -12.94 -10.08 22.47
CA LYS A 231 -13.42 -11.20 23.31
C LYS A 231 -13.04 -12.55 22.73
N ASN A 232 -13.24 -12.75 21.42
CA ASN A 232 -12.96 -14.00 20.76
C ASN A 232 -11.47 -14.33 20.79
N LYS A 233 -10.60 -13.37 20.46
CA LYS A 233 -9.14 -13.58 20.51
C LYS A 233 -8.64 -13.79 21.96
N MET A 234 -9.19 -13.08 22.94
CA MET A 234 -8.85 -13.27 24.35
C MET A 234 -9.30 -14.62 24.92
N SER A 235 -10.47 -15.12 24.50
CA SER A 235 -11.08 -16.32 25.11
C SER A 235 -10.74 -17.61 24.37
N LYS A 236 -10.55 -17.54 23.05
CA LYS A 236 -10.38 -18.70 22.15
C LYS A 236 -9.04 -18.70 21.41
N GLY A 237 -8.28 -17.61 21.49
CA GLY A 237 -7.01 -17.42 20.80
C GLY A 237 -5.83 -17.45 21.76
N ASP A 238 -4.73 -16.84 21.33
CA ASP A 238 -3.48 -16.72 22.08
C ASP A 238 -3.43 -15.49 23.02
N GLY A 239 -4.58 -14.85 23.25
CA GLY A 239 -4.66 -13.58 23.96
C GLY A 239 -4.45 -12.39 23.03
N MET A 240 -4.46 -11.18 23.59
CA MET A 240 -4.29 -9.93 22.83
C MET A 240 -3.16 -9.11 23.43
N SER A 241 -2.15 -8.83 22.62
CA SER A 241 -1.06 -7.93 23.03
C SER A 241 -1.55 -6.48 23.14
N TYR A 242 -0.86 -5.67 23.95
CA TYR A 242 -1.17 -4.24 24.03
C TYR A 242 -1.00 -3.52 22.68
N SER A 243 -0.03 -3.96 21.88
CA SER A 243 0.20 -3.48 20.52
C SER A 243 -1.05 -3.70 19.65
N GLU A 244 -1.53 -4.95 19.53
CA GLU A 244 -2.74 -5.27 18.76
C GLU A 244 -3.99 -4.56 19.32
N PHE A 245 -4.10 -4.48 20.65
CA PHE A 245 -5.20 -3.75 21.31
C PHE A 245 -5.22 -2.25 20.97
N SER A 246 -4.04 -1.68 20.68
CA SER A 246 -3.88 -0.28 20.30
C SER A 246 -4.15 -0.02 18.82
N TYR A 247 -4.23 -1.05 17.97
CA TYR A 247 -4.43 -0.89 16.53
C TYR A 247 -5.68 -0.05 16.16
N PRO A 248 -6.88 -0.28 16.75
CA PRO A 248 -8.04 0.55 16.45
C PRO A 248 -7.86 2.03 16.84
N LEU A 249 -7.05 2.31 17.86
CA LEU A 249 -6.71 3.68 18.26
C LEU A 249 -5.84 4.34 17.20
N MET A 250 -4.90 3.58 16.63
CA MET A 250 -4.05 4.08 15.56
C MET A 250 -4.87 4.41 14.30
N GLN A 251 -5.76 3.51 13.89
CA GLN A 251 -6.66 3.72 12.75
C GLN A 251 -7.62 4.89 12.98
N ALA A 252 -8.10 5.08 14.22
CA ALA A 252 -8.92 6.24 14.58
C ALA A 252 -8.16 7.56 14.51
N TRP A 253 -6.89 7.57 14.94
CA TRP A 253 -6.02 8.74 14.81
C TRP A 253 -5.69 9.06 13.35
N ASP A 254 -5.46 8.04 12.52
CA ASP A 254 -5.28 8.22 11.07
C ASP A 254 -6.46 8.99 10.47
N TRP A 255 -7.70 8.63 10.85
CA TRP A 255 -8.88 9.35 10.43
C TRP A 255 -8.90 10.77 10.98
N TRP A 256 -8.67 10.97 12.28
CA TRP A 256 -8.62 12.32 12.87
C TRP A 256 -7.62 13.23 12.15
N TYR A 257 -6.42 12.75 11.87
CA TYR A 257 -5.40 13.50 11.16
C TYR A 257 -5.88 13.93 9.76
N MET A 258 -6.44 13.01 8.97
CA MET A 258 -6.94 13.32 7.63
C MET A 258 -8.24 14.15 7.64
N PHE A 259 -9.09 13.95 8.65
CA PHE A 259 -10.26 14.78 8.89
C PHE A 259 -9.81 16.21 9.07
N HIS A 260 -9.03 16.50 10.11
CA HIS A 260 -8.60 17.85 10.47
C HIS A 260 -7.74 18.53 9.39
N THR A 261 -6.79 17.81 8.78
CA THR A 261 -5.82 18.43 7.86
C THR A 261 -6.27 18.49 6.41
N LYS A 262 -7.21 17.62 6.00
CA LYS A 262 -7.59 17.43 4.59
C LYS A 262 -9.09 17.45 4.34
N GLY A 263 -9.92 17.59 5.37
CA GLY A 263 -11.37 17.57 5.24
C GLY A 263 -11.94 16.19 4.90
N ILE A 264 -11.20 15.10 5.16
CA ILE A 264 -11.66 13.74 4.90
C ILE A 264 -12.66 13.31 5.98
N ASN A 265 -13.93 13.43 5.65
CA ASN A 265 -15.04 13.17 6.56
C ASN A 265 -15.72 11.81 6.32
N MET A 266 -15.21 10.97 5.43
CA MET A 266 -15.73 9.63 5.20
C MET A 266 -14.66 8.52 5.20
N GLN A 267 -14.90 7.45 5.96
CA GLN A 267 -14.11 6.22 5.89
C GLN A 267 -14.90 5.10 5.21
N ILE A 268 -14.26 4.44 4.24
CA ILE A 268 -14.79 3.28 3.54
C ILE A 268 -13.87 2.08 3.78
N GLY A 269 -14.43 0.89 4.01
CA GLY A 269 -13.66 -0.33 4.21
C GLY A 269 -14.46 -1.59 3.90
N GLY A 270 -13.82 -2.76 4.01
CA GLY A 270 -14.52 -4.04 3.91
C GLY A 270 -15.52 -4.25 5.05
N SER A 271 -16.46 -5.18 4.87
CA SER A 271 -17.47 -5.51 5.89
C SER A 271 -16.88 -5.88 7.27
N ASP A 272 -15.69 -6.46 7.31
CA ASP A 272 -14.95 -6.79 8.53
C ASP A 272 -14.41 -5.56 9.27
N GLN A 273 -14.27 -4.42 8.58
CA GLN A 273 -13.78 -3.17 9.16
C GLN A 273 -14.87 -2.32 9.83
N PHE A 274 -16.14 -2.75 9.83
CA PHE A 274 -17.25 -1.95 10.37
C PHE A 274 -17.03 -1.53 11.83
N GLY A 275 -16.48 -2.44 12.65
CA GLY A 275 -16.13 -2.14 14.03
C GLY A 275 -15.14 -0.97 14.11
N ASN A 276 -14.00 -1.09 13.41
CA ASN A 276 -12.93 -0.09 13.42
C ASN A 276 -13.39 1.26 12.85
N ILE A 277 -14.21 1.26 11.79
CA ILE A 277 -14.84 2.48 11.25
C ILE A 277 -15.71 3.16 12.32
N THR A 278 -16.54 2.40 13.03
CA THR A 278 -17.39 2.96 14.09
C THR A 278 -16.58 3.54 15.24
N ALA A 279 -15.47 2.90 15.63
CA ALA A 279 -14.57 3.45 16.64
C ALA A 279 -13.87 4.73 16.16
N GLY A 280 -13.41 4.78 14.90
CA GLY A 280 -12.85 5.97 14.29
C GLY A 280 -13.85 7.13 14.26
N LEU A 281 -15.11 6.86 13.89
CA LEU A 281 -16.17 7.86 13.89
C LEU A 281 -16.40 8.46 15.28
N ASN A 282 -16.50 7.61 16.31
CA ASN A 282 -16.67 8.05 17.69
C ASN A 282 -15.45 8.83 18.20
N ALA A 283 -14.24 8.42 17.83
CA ALA A 283 -13.01 9.12 18.15
C ALA A 283 -12.98 10.52 17.51
N VAL A 284 -13.28 10.65 16.22
CA VAL A 284 -13.33 11.95 15.53
C VAL A 284 -14.37 12.86 16.18
N LYS A 285 -15.58 12.36 16.47
CA LYS A 285 -16.61 13.14 17.17
C LYS A 285 -16.15 13.59 18.56
N TYR A 286 -15.51 12.69 19.30
CA TYR A 286 -14.98 13.00 20.62
C TYR A 286 -13.92 14.10 20.57
N ILE A 287 -12.91 13.96 19.70
CA ILE A 287 -11.82 14.93 19.58
C ILE A 287 -12.38 16.28 19.10
N LYS A 288 -13.21 16.29 18.06
CA LYS A 288 -13.89 17.50 17.55
C LYS A 288 -14.56 18.30 18.66
N ALA A 289 -15.20 17.65 19.64
CA ALA A 289 -15.88 18.32 20.76
C ALA A 289 -14.93 18.71 21.91
N ASN A 290 -13.93 17.88 22.22
CA ASN A 290 -13.15 17.94 23.47
C ASN A 290 -11.69 18.34 23.29
N HIS A 291 -11.23 18.64 22.06
CA HIS A 291 -9.84 19.03 21.83
C HIS A 291 -9.48 20.27 22.67
N SER A 292 -8.31 20.22 23.33
CA SER A 292 -7.86 21.25 24.27
C SER A 292 -7.64 22.61 23.61
N ASN A 293 -7.18 22.62 22.36
CA ASN A 293 -7.03 23.83 21.54
C ASN A 293 -8.37 24.25 20.92
N PRO A 294 -8.93 25.44 21.25
CA PRO A 294 -10.19 25.92 20.69
C PRO A 294 -10.15 26.16 19.18
N VAL A 295 -9.00 26.54 18.61
CA VAL A 295 -8.84 26.77 17.16
C VAL A 295 -9.07 25.47 16.40
N VAL A 296 -8.47 24.37 16.88
CA VAL A 296 -8.66 23.03 16.31
C VAL A 296 -10.13 22.59 16.36
N ARG A 297 -10.87 22.96 17.43
CA ARG A 297 -12.30 22.65 17.53
C ARG A 297 -13.14 23.42 16.51
N GLU A 298 -12.83 24.70 16.30
CA GLU A 298 -13.50 25.54 15.31
C GLU A 298 -13.23 25.04 13.88
N GLU A 299 -11.96 24.76 13.56
CA GLU A 299 -11.55 24.18 12.26
C GLU A 299 -12.23 22.82 12.02
N ALA A 300 -12.23 21.94 13.03
CA ALA A 300 -12.90 20.64 12.95
C ALA A 300 -14.43 20.75 12.81
N ALA A 301 -15.06 21.76 13.43
CA ALA A 301 -16.49 22.01 13.30
C ALA A 301 -16.87 22.45 11.87
N ALA A 302 -16.03 23.25 11.21
CA ALA A 302 -16.26 23.72 9.84
C ALA A 302 -16.29 22.57 8.81
N ILE A 303 -15.54 21.49 9.05
CA ILE A 303 -15.44 20.32 8.14
C ILE A 303 -16.77 19.54 8.08
N GLY A 304 -17.52 19.52 9.18
CA GLY A 304 -18.82 18.85 9.27
C GLY A 304 -18.78 17.54 10.07
N GLU A 305 -19.62 16.57 9.69
CA GLU A 305 -19.81 15.33 10.44
C GLU A 305 -19.01 14.17 9.81
N PRO A 306 -18.39 13.30 10.63
CA PRO A 306 -17.77 12.08 10.13
C PRO A 306 -18.82 11.02 9.79
N TRP A 307 -18.60 10.33 8.67
CA TRP A 307 -19.43 9.27 8.13
C TRP A 307 -18.60 8.06 7.76
N GLY A 308 -19.23 6.90 7.65
CA GLY A 308 -18.55 5.74 7.11
C GLY A 308 -19.53 4.66 6.70
N PHE A 309 -19.11 3.87 5.71
CA PHE A 309 -19.82 2.69 5.27
C PHE A 309 -18.85 1.57 4.91
N THR A 310 -19.38 0.35 4.85
CA THR A 310 -18.61 -0.81 4.41
C THR A 310 -19.08 -1.32 3.07
N THR A 311 -18.15 -1.90 2.31
CA THR A 311 -18.46 -2.70 1.12
C THR A 311 -18.78 -4.14 1.52
N PRO A 312 -19.54 -4.90 0.72
CA PRO A 312 -19.80 -6.30 1.04
C PRO A 312 -18.53 -7.13 0.98
N LEU A 313 -18.57 -8.32 1.59
CA LEU A 313 -17.49 -9.28 1.48
C LEU A 313 -17.61 -10.04 0.17
N LEU A 314 -16.49 -10.21 -0.54
CA LEU A 314 -16.43 -11.10 -1.68
C LEU A 314 -16.29 -12.54 -1.19
N THR A 315 -17.29 -13.35 -1.51
CA THR A 315 -17.31 -14.78 -1.26
C THR A 315 -17.43 -15.54 -2.57
N THR A 316 -16.74 -16.66 -2.68
CA THR A 316 -16.94 -17.62 -3.77
C THR A 316 -18.32 -18.28 -3.67
N ALA A 317 -18.74 -18.99 -4.72
CA ALA A 317 -19.94 -19.84 -4.68
C ALA A 317 -19.89 -20.91 -3.57
N SER A 318 -18.69 -21.32 -3.13
CA SER A 318 -18.47 -22.20 -1.98
C SER A 318 -18.49 -21.49 -0.63
N GLY A 319 -18.75 -20.18 -0.59
CA GLY A 319 -18.79 -19.36 0.62
C GLY A 319 -17.42 -18.95 1.17
N GLN A 320 -16.31 -19.29 0.49
CA GLN A 320 -14.97 -18.93 0.92
C GLN A 320 -14.68 -17.44 0.64
N LYS A 321 -14.05 -16.76 1.60
CA LYS A 321 -13.65 -15.35 1.47
C LYS A 321 -12.51 -15.23 0.45
N PHE A 322 -12.62 -14.29 -0.49
CA PHE A 322 -11.51 -13.93 -1.35
C PHE A 322 -10.33 -13.36 -0.54
N GLY A 323 -9.14 -13.92 -0.70
CA GLY A 323 -7.89 -13.36 -0.15
C GLY A 323 -7.48 -13.72 1.28
N LYS A 324 -8.23 -14.57 2.01
CA LYS A 324 -7.83 -15.00 3.38
C LYS A 324 -7.29 -16.43 3.49
N SER A 325 -7.38 -17.25 2.43
CA SER A 325 -6.73 -18.57 2.40
C SER A 325 -5.32 -18.46 1.82
N ALA A 326 -4.31 -18.89 2.59
CA ALA A 326 -2.97 -19.10 2.09
C ALA A 326 -3.03 -20.00 0.85
N GLY A 327 -2.60 -19.50 -0.30
CA GLY A 327 -2.62 -20.22 -1.59
C GLY A 327 -3.82 -19.95 -2.53
N ASN A 328 -4.83 -19.16 -2.14
CA ASN A 328 -5.99 -18.84 -3.01
C ASN A 328 -6.22 -17.33 -3.19
N ALA A 329 -5.22 -16.49 -2.89
CA ALA A 329 -5.33 -15.05 -3.11
C ALA A 329 -5.18 -14.74 -4.61
N ILE A 330 -6.17 -14.04 -5.16
CA ILE A 330 -6.14 -13.55 -6.54
C ILE A 330 -5.43 -12.21 -6.55
N TRP A 331 -4.12 -12.22 -6.79
CA TRP A 331 -3.27 -11.04 -6.74
C TRP A 331 -3.52 -10.09 -7.92
N LEU A 332 -3.32 -8.79 -7.67
CA LEU A 332 -3.42 -7.75 -8.70
C LEU A 332 -2.06 -7.44 -9.34
N ASP A 333 -0.95 -7.84 -8.74
CA ASP A 333 0.38 -7.63 -9.30
C ASP A 333 0.66 -8.66 -10.39
N ILE A 334 1.14 -8.18 -11.54
CA ILE A 334 1.41 -9.01 -12.72
C ILE A 334 2.54 -10.03 -12.50
N GLU A 335 3.43 -9.79 -11.53
CA GLU A 335 4.52 -10.70 -11.19
C GLU A 335 4.06 -11.80 -10.22
N GLU A 336 3.00 -11.57 -9.45
CA GLU A 336 2.38 -12.56 -8.57
C GLU A 336 1.32 -13.39 -9.30
N MET A 337 0.59 -12.78 -10.24
CA MET A 337 -0.40 -13.45 -11.08
C MET A 337 -0.39 -12.84 -12.48
N SER A 338 -0.09 -13.66 -13.49
CA SER A 338 0.00 -13.18 -14.86
C SER A 338 -1.33 -12.61 -15.36
N ALA A 339 -1.26 -11.68 -16.31
CA ALA A 339 -2.45 -11.11 -16.95
C ALA A 339 -3.34 -12.21 -17.56
N TYR A 340 -2.73 -13.26 -18.12
CA TYR A 340 -3.42 -14.42 -18.67
C TYR A 340 -4.18 -15.21 -17.59
N ASP A 341 -3.55 -15.48 -16.45
CA ASP A 341 -4.17 -16.24 -15.37
C ASP A 341 -5.28 -15.46 -14.69
N LEU A 342 -5.06 -14.16 -14.47
CA LEU A 342 -6.06 -13.25 -13.89
C LEU A 342 -7.28 -13.13 -14.81
N TYR A 343 -7.07 -13.02 -16.12
CA TYR A 343 -8.15 -13.09 -17.11
C TYR A 343 -8.88 -14.43 -17.05
N GLY A 344 -8.13 -15.54 -17.00
CA GLY A 344 -8.69 -16.89 -16.90
C GLY A 344 -9.51 -17.10 -15.62
N PHE A 345 -9.12 -16.45 -14.51
CA PHE A 345 -9.88 -16.47 -13.26
C PHE A 345 -11.28 -15.88 -13.46
N PHE A 346 -11.38 -14.67 -14.01
CA PHE A 346 -12.68 -14.05 -14.28
C PHE A 346 -13.48 -14.77 -15.37
N LEU A 347 -12.79 -15.38 -16.33
CA LEU A 347 -13.44 -16.20 -17.36
C LEU A 347 -14.18 -17.41 -16.75
N ARG A 348 -13.70 -17.93 -15.61
CA ARG A 348 -14.31 -19.05 -14.87
C ARG A 348 -15.47 -18.62 -13.95
N THR A 349 -15.82 -17.34 -13.90
CA THR A 349 -16.93 -16.84 -13.09
C THR A 349 -18.25 -17.52 -13.47
N PRO A 350 -19.04 -18.04 -12.50
CA PRO A 350 -20.37 -18.59 -12.76
C PRO A 350 -21.32 -17.56 -13.39
N ASP A 351 -22.25 -18.01 -14.23
CA ASP A 351 -23.26 -17.14 -14.87
C ASP A 351 -24.10 -16.38 -13.82
N SER A 352 -24.35 -16.99 -12.65
CA SER A 352 -25.08 -16.36 -11.54
C SER A 352 -24.37 -15.14 -10.93
N ASP A 353 -23.04 -15.08 -11.06
CA ASP A 353 -22.20 -14.06 -10.41
C ASP A 353 -21.69 -13.01 -11.38
N VAL A 354 -21.70 -13.26 -12.70
CA VAL A 354 -21.07 -12.38 -13.70
C VAL A 354 -21.69 -10.98 -13.70
N SER A 355 -23.02 -10.87 -13.59
CA SER A 355 -23.72 -9.58 -13.52
C SER A 355 -23.28 -8.78 -12.28
N LYS A 356 -23.21 -9.46 -11.13
CA LYS A 356 -22.74 -8.87 -9.87
C LYS A 356 -21.31 -8.37 -10.00
N TYR A 357 -20.40 -9.16 -10.57
CA TYR A 357 -18.99 -8.77 -10.69
C TYR A 357 -18.79 -7.63 -11.69
N LEU A 358 -19.57 -7.59 -12.79
CA LEU A 358 -19.58 -6.45 -13.70
C LEU A 358 -19.98 -5.16 -12.95
N LYS A 359 -21.01 -5.23 -12.10
CA LYS A 359 -21.45 -4.08 -11.28
C LYS A 359 -20.40 -3.64 -10.27
N LEU A 360 -19.71 -4.58 -9.62
CA LEU A 360 -18.73 -4.28 -8.57
C LEU A 360 -17.40 -3.74 -9.11
N PHE A 361 -16.91 -4.23 -10.25
CA PHE A 361 -15.53 -4.00 -10.69
C PHE A 361 -15.36 -3.19 -11.97
N THR A 362 -16.44 -2.70 -12.59
CA THR A 362 -16.35 -1.97 -13.86
C THR A 362 -16.99 -0.59 -13.78
N PHE A 363 -16.63 0.27 -14.74
CA PHE A 363 -17.30 1.55 -14.98
C PHE A 363 -18.45 1.46 -15.97
N MET A 364 -18.84 0.25 -16.36
CA MET A 364 -19.90 0.02 -17.32
C MET A 364 -21.26 0.49 -16.77
N PRO A 365 -22.09 1.17 -17.60
CA PRO A 365 -23.46 1.50 -17.25
C PRO A 365 -24.26 0.25 -16.88
N VAL A 366 -25.18 0.37 -15.92
CA VAL A 366 -25.96 -0.78 -15.43
C VAL A 366 -26.85 -1.34 -16.52
N GLU A 367 -27.37 -0.46 -17.38
CA GLU A 367 -28.21 -0.79 -18.53
C GLU A 367 -27.44 -1.62 -19.58
N ASP A 368 -26.18 -1.29 -19.80
CA ASP A 368 -25.27 -2.04 -20.68
C ASP A 368 -24.91 -3.40 -20.08
N ILE A 369 -24.71 -3.46 -18.76
CA ILE A 369 -24.50 -4.73 -18.03
C ILE A 369 -25.71 -5.64 -18.21
N ASP A 370 -26.92 -5.12 -17.99
CA ASP A 370 -28.14 -5.92 -18.07
C ASP A 370 -28.37 -6.39 -19.53
N THR A 371 -28.09 -5.55 -20.52
CA THR A 371 -28.15 -5.92 -21.95
C THR A 371 -27.16 -7.05 -22.29
N LEU A 372 -25.90 -6.91 -21.88
CA LEU A 372 -24.85 -7.90 -22.10
C LEU A 372 -25.19 -9.24 -21.44
N VAL A 373 -25.70 -9.22 -20.21
CA VAL A 373 -26.08 -10.43 -19.48
C VAL A 373 -27.27 -11.10 -20.19
N ASN A 374 -28.26 -10.34 -20.62
CA ASN A 374 -29.39 -10.88 -21.38
C ASN A 374 -28.96 -11.50 -22.72
N GLU A 375 -27.99 -10.90 -23.42
CA GLU A 375 -27.41 -11.48 -24.62
C GLU A 375 -26.63 -12.76 -24.32
N HIS A 376 -25.79 -12.75 -23.29
CA HIS A 376 -25.04 -13.92 -22.84
C HIS A 376 -25.95 -15.10 -22.50
N MET A 377 -27.10 -14.87 -21.85
CA MET A 377 -28.05 -15.92 -21.50
C MET A 377 -28.68 -16.63 -22.72
N LYS A 378 -28.64 -16.02 -23.91
CA LYS A 378 -29.06 -16.68 -25.17
C LYS A 378 -28.04 -17.72 -25.63
N SER A 379 -26.78 -17.59 -25.25
CA SER A 379 -25.70 -18.53 -25.62
C SER A 379 -24.63 -18.59 -24.52
N PRO A 380 -24.93 -19.20 -23.35
CA PRO A 380 -24.02 -19.20 -22.20
C PRO A 380 -22.67 -19.86 -22.49
N SER A 381 -22.64 -20.84 -23.41
CA SER A 381 -21.42 -21.54 -23.83
C SER A 381 -20.34 -20.62 -24.42
N GLN A 382 -20.73 -19.47 -24.97
CA GLN A 382 -19.78 -18.50 -25.54
C GLN A 382 -19.09 -17.64 -24.48
N ARG A 383 -19.56 -17.65 -23.23
CA ARG A 383 -18.99 -16.88 -22.11
C ARG A 383 -18.79 -15.39 -22.40
N LEU A 384 -19.68 -14.80 -23.19
CA LEU A 384 -19.61 -13.40 -23.63
C LEU A 384 -19.45 -12.43 -22.46
N ALA A 385 -20.30 -12.55 -21.42
CA ALA A 385 -20.27 -11.67 -20.26
C ALA A 385 -18.98 -11.83 -19.43
N GLN A 386 -18.46 -13.05 -19.32
CA GLN A 386 -17.24 -13.36 -18.57
C GLN A 386 -16.00 -12.84 -19.29
N HIS A 387 -15.94 -12.97 -20.62
CA HIS A 387 -14.88 -12.36 -21.41
C HIS A 387 -14.86 -10.84 -21.24
N LYS A 388 -16.04 -10.21 -21.28
CA LYS A 388 -16.15 -8.78 -21.04
C LYS A 388 -15.72 -8.40 -19.64
N LEU A 389 -16.18 -9.12 -18.61
CA LEU A 389 -15.75 -8.90 -17.22
C LEU A 389 -14.22 -9.00 -17.08
N ALA A 390 -13.62 -10.04 -17.63
CA ALA A 390 -12.18 -10.27 -17.56
C ALA A 390 -11.39 -9.16 -18.27
N GLU A 391 -11.85 -8.71 -19.44
CA GLU A 391 -11.24 -7.61 -20.18
C GLU A 391 -11.34 -6.28 -19.42
N GLU A 392 -12.54 -5.91 -18.95
CA GLU A 392 -12.77 -4.66 -18.21
C GLU A 392 -11.99 -4.62 -16.90
N PHE A 393 -11.96 -5.74 -16.16
CA PHE A 393 -11.20 -5.85 -14.93
C PHE A 393 -9.69 -5.71 -15.18
N LEU A 394 -9.16 -6.39 -16.20
CA LEU A 394 -7.74 -6.35 -16.50
C LEU A 394 -7.31 -4.99 -17.04
N GLU A 395 -8.19 -4.31 -17.79
CA GLU A 395 -7.95 -2.95 -18.26
C GLU A 395 -7.84 -1.97 -17.08
N LEU A 396 -8.72 -2.11 -16.08
CA LEU A 396 -8.66 -1.32 -14.85
C LEU A 396 -7.35 -1.57 -14.07
N VAL A 397 -6.92 -2.84 -13.94
CA VAL A 397 -5.81 -3.20 -13.05
C VAL A 397 -4.44 -3.11 -13.74
N HIS A 398 -4.30 -3.62 -14.95
CA HIS A 398 -3.02 -3.70 -15.70
C HIS A 398 -2.93 -2.73 -16.88
N GLY A 399 -4.05 -2.13 -17.29
CA GLY A 399 -4.13 -1.19 -18.40
C GLY A 399 -4.60 -1.83 -19.72
N PRO A 400 -4.94 -1.01 -20.73
CA PRO A 400 -5.63 -1.46 -21.94
C PRO A 400 -4.80 -2.37 -22.84
N GLN A 401 -3.47 -2.25 -22.82
CA GLN A 401 -2.62 -3.08 -23.66
C GLN A 401 -2.57 -4.53 -23.16
N GLU A 402 -2.39 -4.70 -21.84
CA GLU A 402 -2.35 -6.02 -21.19
C GLU A 402 -3.71 -6.72 -21.30
N ALA A 403 -4.81 -5.99 -21.09
CA ALA A 403 -6.18 -6.48 -21.28
C ALA A 403 -6.40 -7.06 -22.68
N LYS A 404 -6.05 -6.28 -23.72
CA LYS A 404 -6.18 -6.70 -25.12
C LYS A 404 -5.30 -7.91 -25.46
N GLN A 405 -4.10 -7.97 -24.90
CA GLN A 405 -3.18 -9.08 -25.14
C GLN A 405 -3.69 -10.37 -24.50
N ALA A 406 -4.11 -10.33 -23.22
CA ALA A 406 -4.68 -11.48 -22.53
C ALA A 406 -5.97 -11.97 -23.22
N HIS A 407 -6.85 -11.05 -23.63
CA HIS A 407 -8.06 -11.36 -24.38
C HIS A 407 -7.74 -12.15 -25.67
N LYS A 408 -6.81 -11.64 -26.49
CA LYS A 408 -6.37 -12.32 -27.73
C LYS A 408 -5.79 -13.70 -27.45
N GLN A 409 -4.97 -13.85 -26.41
CA GLN A 409 -4.36 -15.13 -26.06
C GLN A 409 -5.42 -16.18 -25.70
N HIS A 410 -6.42 -15.81 -24.90
CA HIS A 410 -7.54 -16.70 -24.55
C HIS A 410 -8.39 -17.08 -25.77
N LEU A 411 -8.62 -16.16 -26.71
CA LEU A 411 -9.34 -16.47 -27.96
C LEU A 411 -8.57 -17.45 -28.85
N LEU A 412 -7.25 -17.25 -29.02
CA LEU A 412 -6.43 -18.11 -29.88
C LEU A 412 -6.38 -19.57 -29.38
N LEU A 413 -6.26 -19.76 -28.07
CA LEU A 413 -6.24 -21.10 -27.48
C LEU A 413 -7.60 -21.81 -27.57
N HIS A 414 -8.70 -21.05 -27.48
CA HIS A 414 -10.04 -21.61 -27.63
C HIS A 414 -10.34 -22.04 -29.07
N VAL A 415 -9.89 -21.27 -30.07
CA VAL A 415 -10.04 -21.62 -31.49
C VAL A 415 -9.12 -22.79 -31.88
N GLY A 416 -7.89 -22.84 -31.36
CA GLY A 416 -6.96 -23.96 -31.60
C GLY A 416 -7.42 -25.31 -31.03
N SER A 417 -8.21 -25.30 -29.95
CA SER A 417 -8.82 -26.52 -29.38
C SER A 417 -9.90 -27.14 -30.28
N SER A 418 -10.44 -26.39 -31.25
CA SER A 418 -11.50 -26.86 -32.15
C SER A 418 -10.96 -27.65 -33.35
N SER A 419 -9.64 -27.67 -33.57
CA SER A 419 -9.01 -28.31 -34.75
C SER A 419 -8.00 -29.41 -34.45
N SER A 420 -7.92 -29.97 -33.22
CA SER A 420 -7.12 -31.17 -33.00
C SER A 420 -7.77 -32.16 -32.02
N LYS A 421 -8.63 -33.04 -32.56
CA LYS A 421 -8.89 -34.34 -31.93
C LYS A 421 -7.77 -35.30 -32.31
N THR A 422 -6.66 -35.31 -31.57
CA THR A 422 -5.85 -36.50 -31.20
C THR A 422 -4.51 -36.05 -30.62
N ALA A 423 -4.36 -36.17 -29.29
CA ALA A 423 -3.18 -36.71 -28.63
C ALA A 423 -3.37 -36.55 -27.11
N ASN A 424 -3.36 -37.67 -26.40
CA ASN A 424 -3.28 -37.69 -24.94
C ASN A 424 -1.99 -37.00 -24.50
N ALA A 425 -2.09 -35.98 -23.65
CA ALA A 425 -0.98 -35.50 -22.84
C ALA A 425 -1.50 -35.30 -21.41
N SER A 426 -1.17 -36.28 -20.57
CA SER A 426 -1.34 -36.26 -19.13
C SER A 426 -0.62 -35.07 -18.51
N ALA A 427 -1.19 -34.59 -17.42
CA ALA A 427 -0.63 -33.60 -16.51
C ALA A 427 0.86 -33.87 -16.21
N ASN A 428 1.69 -32.87 -16.52
CA ASN A 428 2.85 -32.49 -15.73
C ASN A 428 3.13 -31.01 -16.04
N VAL A 429 2.91 -30.17 -15.03
CA VAL A 429 3.31 -28.77 -15.02
C VAL A 429 4.82 -28.78 -14.77
N SER A 430 5.58 -28.59 -15.84
CA SER A 430 6.99 -28.22 -15.76
C SER A 430 7.07 -26.71 -16.00
N GLU A 431 7.38 -25.96 -14.96
CA GLU A 431 7.99 -24.63 -15.10
C GLU A 431 9.33 -24.83 -15.81
N ASP A 432 9.40 -24.57 -17.12
CA ASP A 432 10.61 -24.11 -17.81
C ASP A 432 10.32 -23.95 -19.32
N GLY A 433 10.79 -22.83 -19.89
CA GLY A 433 10.78 -22.61 -21.34
C GLY A 433 9.91 -21.46 -21.84
N ALA A 434 10.02 -20.28 -21.24
CA ALA A 434 9.54 -19.04 -21.86
C ALA A 434 10.54 -18.53 -22.91
N GLU A 435 10.67 -19.21 -24.06
CA GLU A 435 11.34 -18.68 -25.24
C GLU A 435 10.55 -19.05 -26.50
N GLY A 436 9.88 -18.05 -27.10
CA GLY A 436 9.12 -18.26 -28.33
C GLY A 436 7.92 -17.32 -28.52
N GLY A 437 8.08 -16.03 -28.24
CA GLY A 437 7.07 -15.03 -28.58
C GLY A 437 7.69 -13.65 -28.47
N ILE A 438 7.38 -12.75 -29.40
CA ILE A 438 7.83 -11.36 -29.42
C ILE A 438 7.14 -10.61 -28.26
N PHE A 439 7.56 -10.92 -27.04
CA PHE A 439 7.19 -10.22 -25.83
C PHE A 439 8.19 -9.09 -25.65
N ARG A 440 7.75 -7.83 -25.81
CA ARG A 440 8.43 -6.73 -25.12
C ARG A 440 8.18 -6.98 -23.63
N GLN A 441 9.00 -7.80 -22.99
CA GLN A 441 8.90 -8.08 -21.57
C GLN A 441 8.97 -6.73 -20.84
N ARG A 442 7.86 -6.35 -20.20
CA ARG A 442 7.82 -5.17 -19.35
C ARG A 442 8.88 -5.37 -18.28
N PRO A 443 9.80 -4.41 -18.08
CA PRO A 443 10.92 -4.70 -17.22
C PRO A 443 10.42 -4.71 -15.76
N ARG A 444 10.64 -5.84 -15.09
CA ARG A 444 10.10 -6.21 -13.78
C ARG A 444 10.37 -5.14 -12.74
N VAL A 445 9.40 -4.86 -11.88
CA VAL A 445 9.56 -3.97 -10.74
C VAL A 445 10.43 -4.64 -9.70
N ASN A 446 10.27 -5.94 -9.45
CA ASN A 446 11.10 -6.66 -8.50
C ASN A 446 12.26 -7.36 -9.21
N VAL A 447 13.46 -7.18 -8.67
CA VAL A 447 14.68 -7.78 -9.19
C VAL A 447 15.42 -8.40 -8.02
N ILE A 448 16.03 -9.57 -8.23
CA ILE A 448 16.91 -10.18 -7.25
C ILE A 448 18.33 -10.03 -7.76
N LEU A 449 19.24 -9.51 -6.93
CA LEU A 449 20.65 -9.40 -7.28
C LEU A 449 21.54 -10.03 -6.20
N PRO A 450 22.68 -10.63 -6.59
CA PRO A 450 23.66 -11.17 -5.67
C PRO A 450 24.46 -10.04 -4.99
N ARG A 451 24.94 -10.29 -3.76
CA ARG A 451 25.69 -9.31 -2.96
C ARG A 451 26.90 -8.74 -3.71
N HIS A 452 27.69 -9.53 -4.43
CA HIS A 452 28.90 -9.00 -5.08
C HIS A 452 28.61 -7.84 -6.07
N VAL A 453 27.44 -7.84 -6.73
CA VAL A 453 27.05 -6.79 -7.69
C VAL A 453 26.94 -5.44 -6.98
N LEU A 454 26.30 -5.41 -5.81
CA LEU A 454 26.02 -4.17 -5.10
C LEU A 454 27.20 -3.68 -4.26
N TYR A 455 28.02 -4.61 -3.76
CA TYR A 455 29.13 -4.28 -2.87
C TYR A 455 30.43 -3.99 -3.63
N GLN A 456 30.66 -4.56 -4.81
CA GLN A 456 31.94 -4.48 -5.52
C GLN A 456 31.87 -3.76 -6.88
N LYS A 457 30.72 -3.76 -7.56
CA LYS A 457 30.62 -3.18 -8.90
C LYS A 457 30.24 -1.70 -8.82
N SER A 458 30.56 -0.96 -9.90
CA SER A 458 30.20 0.46 -10.00
C SER A 458 28.70 0.66 -10.18
N ILE A 459 28.18 1.84 -9.82
CA ILE A 459 26.75 2.15 -9.93
C ILE A 459 26.21 1.96 -11.36
N GLY A 460 27.03 2.19 -12.39
CA GLY A 460 26.64 1.94 -13.78
C GLY A 460 26.34 0.46 -14.04
N LYS A 461 27.16 -0.45 -13.49
CA LYS A 461 26.93 -1.90 -13.56
C LYS A 461 25.73 -2.33 -12.72
N VAL A 462 25.54 -1.73 -11.54
CA VAL A 462 24.35 -1.97 -10.70
C VAL A 462 23.06 -1.56 -11.42
N LEU A 463 23.03 -0.38 -12.05
CA LEU A 463 21.87 0.09 -12.82
C LEU A 463 21.58 -0.79 -14.05
N HIS A 464 22.62 -1.35 -14.68
CA HIS A 464 22.46 -2.32 -15.77
C HIS A 464 21.91 -3.65 -15.25
N ALA A 465 22.50 -4.21 -14.19
CA ALA A 465 22.05 -5.45 -13.57
C ALA A 465 20.60 -5.35 -13.05
N ALA A 466 20.19 -4.18 -12.55
CA ALA A 466 18.81 -3.92 -12.15
C ALA A 466 17.85 -3.68 -13.34
N GLY A 467 18.33 -3.65 -14.59
CA GLY A 467 17.52 -3.35 -15.78
C GLY A 467 16.94 -1.93 -15.80
N ILE A 468 17.63 -0.97 -15.18
CA ILE A 468 17.34 0.48 -15.29
C ILE A 468 18.03 1.09 -16.54
N ALA A 469 19.19 0.55 -16.89
CA ALA A 469 19.97 0.92 -18.07
C ALA A 469 20.19 -0.32 -18.95
N ASP A 470 20.31 -0.10 -20.25
CA ASP A 470 20.55 -1.11 -21.28
C ASP A 470 22.03 -1.55 -21.34
N SER A 471 22.94 -0.78 -20.72
CA SER A 471 24.37 -1.10 -20.60
C SER A 471 25.01 -0.39 -19.41
N ALA A 472 26.15 -0.88 -18.93
CA ALA A 472 26.90 -0.27 -17.83
C ALA A 472 27.33 1.18 -18.15
N SER A 473 27.76 1.46 -19.39
CA SER A 473 28.14 2.80 -19.85
C SER A 473 26.96 3.75 -19.93
N GLN A 474 25.78 3.27 -20.36
CA GLN A 474 24.56 4.07 -20.30
C GLN A 474 24.13 4.32 -18.85
N GLY A 475 24.26 3.34 -17.97
CA GLY A 475 24.00 3.49 -16.54
C GLY A 475 24.89 4.56 -15.89
N HIS A 476 26.19 4.57 -16.22
CA HIS A 476 27.10 5.61 -15.73
C HIS A 476 26.71 7.01 -16.25
N ARG A 477 26.40 7.16 -17.54
CA ARG A 477 25.91 8.43 -18.11
C ARG A 477 24.61 8.90 -17.44
N LEU A 478 23.69 7.97 -17.16
CA LEU A 478 22.42 8.27 -16.50
C LEU A 478 22.63 8.78 -15.07
N ALA A 479 23.53 8.15 -14.31
CA ALA A 479 23.92 8.61 -12.98
C ALA A 479 24.59 10.00 -13.06
N SER A 480 25.60 10.19 -13.91
CA SER A 480 26.31 11.47 -14.02
C SER A 480 25.41 12.63 -14.44
N ALA A 481 24.37 12.36 -15.25
CA ALA A 481 23.36 13.33 -15.64
C ALA A 481 22.27 13.61 -14.57
N GLY A 482 22.30 12.92 -13.42
CA GLY A 482 21.25 13.02 -12.39
C GLY A 482 19.90 12.41 -12.82
N GLY A 483 19.92 11.49 -13.79
CA GLY A 483 18.73 10.81 -14.31
C GLY A 483 18.32 9.56 -13.54
N ALA A 484 19.18 9.08 -12.63
CA ALA A 484 18.96 7.93 -11.76
C ALA A 484 18.87 8.35 -10.28
N TYR A 485 18.05 7.62 -9.53
CA TYR A 485 17.74 7.86 -8.14
C TYR A 485 17.83 6.56 -7.34
N ILE A 486 18.18 6.69 -6.07
CA ILE A 486 18.27 5.60 -5.10
C ILE A 486 17.34 5.89 -3.93
N GLY A 487 16.74 4.86 -3.33
CA GLY A 487 15.90 4.99 -2.16
C GLY A 487 16.72 5.43 -0.96
N GLY A 488 16.36 6.57 -0.37
CA GLY A 488 17.12 7.20 0.71
C GLY A 488 16.51 8.54 1.10
N PRO A 489 16.92 9.14 2.22
CA PRO A 489 16.40 10.43 2.65
C PRO A 489 16.61 11.50 1.56
N PRO A 490 15.72 12.51 1.44
CA PRO A 490 15.79 13.53 0.40
C PRO A 490 16.94 14.54 0.59
N HIS A 491 17.55 14.54 1.78
CA HIS A 491 18.78 15.29 2.06
C HIS A 491 19.98 14.40 1.70
N ASN A 492 21.08 14.97 1.19
CA ASN A 492 22.34 14.28 0.86
C ASN A 492 23.05 13.62 2.07
N LYS A 493 22.31 13.22 3.11
CA LYS A 493 22.81 12.30 4.14
C LYS A 493 22.88 10.92 3.51
N LYS A 494 24.09 10.35 3.49
CA LYS A 494 24.35 9.00 2.98
C LYS A 494 23.89 7.97 4.01
N GLU A 495 22.59 7.74 4.08
CA GLU A 495 21.94 6.85 5.04
C GLU A 495 20.84 6.04 4.34
N ALA A 496 20.53 4.86 4.87
CA ALA A 496 19.47 4.03 4.35
C ALA A 496 18.11 4.73 4.49
N MET A 497 17.18 4.35 3.61
CA MET A 497 15.82 4.87 3.68
C MET A 497 15.15 4.43 4.98
N ASN A 498 14.58 5.38 5.73
CA ASN A 498 13.82 5.05 6.93
C ASN A 498 12.56 4.24 6.60
N ASP A 499 12.26 3.26 7.45
CA ASP A 499 11.04 2.47 7.41
C ASP A 499 9.80 3.36 7.47
N GLY A 500 9.20 3.58 6.31
CA GLY A 500 7.89 4.23 6.21
C GLY A 500 7.76 5.34 5.19
N PHE A 501 8.85 5.81 4.59
CA PHE A 501 8.78 6.79 3.51
C PHE A 501 9.51 6.27 2.28
N VAL A 502 8.85 6.29 1.13
CA VAL A 502 9.51 6.07 -0.16
C VAL A 502 10.06 7.41 -0.63
N SER A 503 11.29 7.73 -0.23
CA SER A 503 12.01 8.93 -0.64
C SER A 503 13.17 8.60 -1.57
N TRP A 504 13.58 9.59 -2.36
CA TRP A 504 14.55 9.41 -3.43
C TRP A 504 15.70 10.41 -3.30
N SER A 505 16.92 9.90 -3.33
CA SER A 505 18.15 10.68 -3.45
C SER A 505 18.70 10.58 -4.88
N PRO A 506 19.13 11.69 -5.51
CA PRO A 506 19.72 11.65 -6.83
C PRO A 506 21.10 10.99 -6.78
N ILE A 507 21.37 10.06 -7.70
CA ILE A 507 22.68 9.43 -7.83
C ILE A 507 23.59 10.40 -8.59
N LYS A 508 24.50 11.08 -7.90
CA LYS A 508 25.49 12.00 -8.52
C LYS A 508 26.85 11.82 -7.85
N ASN A 509 27.92 11.75 -8.65
CA ASN A 509 29.30 11.55 -8.15
C ASN A 509 29.41 10.35 -7.20
N TRP A 510 28.96 9.18 -7.65
CA TRP A 510 28.74 8.00 -6.81
C TRP A 510 29.94 7.07 -6.77
N LEU A 511 30.43 6.74 -5.58
CA LEU A 511 31.44 5.70 -5.37
C LEU A 511 30.77 4.34 -5.13
N PRO A 512 31.42 3.20 -5.44
CA PRO A 512 30.85 1.87 -5.15
C PRO A 512 30.45 1.70 -3.67
N GLU A 513 31.26 2.26 -2.76
CA GLU A 513 31.03 2.25 -1.31
C GLU A 513 29.74 2.98 -0.90
N ASP A 514 29.37 4.03 -1.64
CA ASP A 514 28.17 4.82 -1.36
C ASP A 514 26.92 3.95 -1.48
N THR A 515 26.89 3.00 -2.41
CA THR A 515 25.72 2.09 -2.58
C THR A 515 25.39 1.35 -1.29
N ARG A 516 26.42 0.96 -0.52
CA ARG A 516 26.27 0.18 0.72
C ARG A 516 25.51 0.95 1.80
N LEU A 517 25.70 2.27 1.85
CA LEU A 517 25.06 3.14 2.84
C LEU A 517 23.55 3.29 2.62
N TYR A 518 23.06 2.95 1.43
CA TYR A 518 21.65 3.04 1.06
C TYR A 518 20.94 1.68 1.04
N ILE A 519 21.66 0.60 1.40
CA ILE A 519 21.05 -0.72 1.57
C ILE A 519 20.18 -0.69 2.83
N ILE A 520 18.89 -0.95 2.65
CA ILE A 520 17.89 -0.97 3.72
C ILE A 520 17.90 -2.37 4.32
N HIS A 521 17.98 -2.48 5.66
CA HIS A 521 18.02 -3.74 6.41
C HIS A 521 19.13 -4.74 5.99
N GLY A 522 20.13 -4.28 5.22
CA GLY A 522 21.24 -5.11 4.75
C GLY A 522 20.96 -5.94 3.49
N ASP A 523 19.69 -5.99 3.03
CA ASP A 523 19.24 -6.90 1.98
C ASP A 523 18.24 -6.29 0.97
N LEU A 524 17.96 -4.98 1.03
CA LEU A 524 17.01 -4.31 0.12
C LEU A 524 17.58 -3.01 -0.46
N LEU A 525 17.39 -2.79 -1.77
CA LEU A 525 17.82 -1.58 -2.46
C LEU A 525 16.72 -1.08 -3.42
N LEU A 526 16.38 0.21 -3.36
CA LEU A 526 15.40 0.82 -4.28
C LEU A 526 16.12 1.68 -5.31
N LEU A 527 15.81 1.48 -6.59
CA LEU A 527 16.37 2.24 -7.70
C LEU A 527 15.26 2.81 -8.58
N ARG A 528 15.49 3.99 -9.17
CA ARG A 528 14.53 4.62 -10.07
C ARG A 528 15.21 5.40 -11.19
N ARG A 529 14.62 5.36 -12.39
CA ARG A 529 14.88 6.26 -13.52
C ARG A 529 13.63 7.08 -13.83
N GLY A 530 13.77 8.41 -13.82
CA GLY A 530 12.63 9.31 -14.02
C GLY A 530 11.53 9.16 -12.97
N ARG A 531 10.25 9.27 -13.37
CA ARG A 531 9.08 9.19 -12.45
C ARG A 531 8.36 7.85 -12.44
N SER A 532 8.68 6.97 -13.39
CA SER A 532 7.88 5.78 -13.70
C SER A 532 8.67 4.47 -13.73
N GLN A 533 9.98 4.47 -13.97
CA GLN A 533 10.78 3.24 -14.00
C GLN A 533 11.43 3.03 -12.64
N ILE A 534 10.93 2.05 -11.87
CA ILE A 534 11.39 1.76 -10.52
C ILE A 534 11.76 0.29 -10.43
N ARG A 535 12.79 0.00 -9.64
CA ARG A 535 13.23 -1.35 -9.29
C ARG A 535 13.36 -1.48 -7.78
N ILE A 536 12.79 -2.55 -7.26
CA ILE A 536 12.94 -3.01 -5.89
C ILE A 536 13.89 -4.20 -5.98
N VAL A 537 15.13 -4.00 -5.56
CA VAL A 537 16.21 -4.97 -5.65
C VAL A 537 16.31 -5.70 -4.30
N GLN A 538 15.92 -6.97 -4.27
CA GLN A 538 16.19 -7.86 -3.15
C GLN A 538 17.62 -8.41 -3.30
N ILE A 539 18.40 -8.31 -2.24
CA ILE A 539 19.79 -8.73 -2.20
C ILE A 539 19.85 -10.08 -1.52
N VAL A 540 20.36 -11.08 -2.23
CA VAL A 540 20.57 -12.43 -1.71
C VAL A 540 22.06 -12.74 -1.67
N SER A 541 22.46 -13.75 -0.90
CA SER A 541 23.84 -14.21 -0.95
C SER A 541 24.22 -14.70 -2.34
N ASP A 542 25.51 -14.62 -2.67
CA ASP A 542 26.01 -15.08 -3.97
C ASP A 542 25.69 -16.58 -4.20
N GLU A 543 25.75 -17.39 -3.13
CA GLU A 543 25.45 -18.82 -3.15
C GLU A 543 23.96 -19.11 -3.38
N GLU A 544 23.07 -18.41 -2.69
CA GLU A 544 21.61 -18.52 -2.90
C GLU A 544 21.21 -18.08 -4.31
N PHE A 545 21.83 -17.02 -4.82
CA PHE A 545 21.55 -16.54 -6.17
C PHE A 545 21.87 -17.61 -7.22
N VAL A 546 23.05 -18.22 -7.11
CA VAL A 546 23.48 -19.26 -8.05
C VAL A 546 22.62 -20.53 -7.91
N LYS A 547 22.27 -20.94 -6.68
CA LYS A 547 21.31 -22.04 -6.42
C LYS A 547 19.94 -21.78 -7.05
N SER A 548 19.48 -20.54 -7.07
CA SER A 548 18.17 -20.17 -7.65
C SER A 548 18.13 -20.23 -9.19
N ASN A 549 19.24 -20.58 -9.84
CA ASN A 549 19.42 -20.64 -11.29
C ASN A 549 19.09 -19.34 -12.05
N ARG A 550 19.08 -18.19 -11.37
CA ARG A 550 18.73 -16.89 -11.97
C ARG A 550 19.89 -16.26 -12.72
N THR A 551 19.58 -15.39 -13.67
CA THR A 551 20.56 -14.57 -14.41
C THR A 551 20.19 -13.09 -14.30
N TYR A 552 21.18 -12.21 -14.51
CA TYR A 552 20.96 -10.76 -14.55
C TYR A 552 21.73 -10.12 -15.73
N PRO A 553 21.28 -8.95 -16.25
CA PRO A 553 21.96 -8.30 -17.36
C PRO A 553 23.42 -7.93 -17.05
N GLY A 554 24.35 -8.43 -17.88
CA GLY A 554 25.79 -8.22 -17.70
C GLY A 554 26.40 -9.08 -16.58
N MET A 555 25.76 -10.21 -16.27
CA MET A 555 26.33 -11.28 -15.45
C MET A 555 27.56 -11.88 -16.13
N ASP A 556 28.58 -12.12 -15.33
CA ASP A 556 29.82 -12.76 -15.74
C ASP A 556 29.67 -14.27 -15.56
N GLU A 557 29.79 -15.04 -16.64
CA GLU A 557 29.64 -16.51 -16.61
C GLU A 557 30.75 -17.15 -15.77
N ASP A 558 31.99 -16.64 -15.87
CA ASP A 558 33.14 -17.13 -15.11
C ASP A 558 32.96 -16.95 -13.59
N TRP A 559 32.29 -15.87 -13.18
CA TRP A 559 31.97 -15.64 -11.77
C TRP A 559 31.02 -16.71 -11.23
N ARG A 560 30.01 -17.07 -12.01
CA ARG A 560 29.01 -18.05 -11.61
C ARG A 560 29.63 -19.42 -11.39
N ASP A 561 30.49 -19.84 -12.31
CA ASP A 561 31.22 -21.10 -12.23
C ASP A 561 32.19 -21.10 -11.04
N GLY A 562 32.87 -19.97 -10.78
CA GLY A 562 33.71 -19.80 -9.60
C GLY A 562 32.95 -19.95 -8.28
N VAL A 563 31.71 -19.42 -8.19
CA VAL A 563 30.87 -19.62 -7.00
C VAL A 563 30.46 -21.08 -6.85
N LEU A 564 30.04 -21.76 -7.92
CA LEU A 564 29.71 -23.19 -7.89
C LEU A 564 30.89 -24.04 -7.42
N SER A 565 32.10 -23.79 -7.95
CA SER A 565 33.31 -24.48 -7.50
C SER A 565 33.63 -24.21 -6.04
N SER A 566 33.46 -22.97 -5.56
CA SER A 566 33.70 -22.63 -4.15
C SER A 566 32.69 -23.30 -3.21
N MET A 567 31.43 -23.47 -3.65
CA MET A 567 30.40 -24.16 -2.88
C MET A 567 30.65 -25.67 -2.83
N ALA A 568 31.09 -26.27 -3.95
CA ALA A 568 31.49 -27.67 -3.98
C ALA A 568 32.67 -27.92 -3.03
N ALA A 569 33.70 -27.08 -3.06
CA ALA A 569 34.83 -27.16 -2.14
C ALA A 569 34.43 -26.99 -0.66
N LYS A 570 33.54 -26.03 -0.33
CA LYS A 570 33.02 -25.87 1.05
C LYS A 570 32.23 -27.09 1.52
N ASN A 571 31.42 -27.70 0.64
CA ASN A 571 30.68 -28.91 0.97
C ASN A 571 31.61 -30.11 1.18
N GLU A 572 32.66 -30.25 0.37
CA GLU A 572 33.70 -31.27 0.55
C GLU A 572 34.45 -31.08 1.87
N VAL A 573 34.87 -29.84 2.19
CA VAL A 573 35.53 -29.52 3.47
C VAL A 573 34.61 -29.79 4.66
N SER A 574 33.33 -29.40 4.61
CA SER A 574 32.38 -29.67 5.69
C SER A 574 32.12 -31.17 5.87
N THR A 575 32.14 -31.94 4.79
CA THR A 575 32.00 -33.40 4.83
C THR A 575 33.26 -34.06 5.44
N LEU A 576 34.44 -33.57 5.08
CA LEU A 576 35.72 -34.00 5.65
C LEU A 576 35.84 -33.61 7.13
N GLU A 577 35.36 -32.43 7.54
CA GLU A 577 35.30 -32.01 8.94
C GLU A 577 34.34 -32.89 9.75
N LYS A 578 33.17 -33.23 9.21
CA LYS A 578 32.25 -34.19 9.84
C LYS A 578 32.87 -35.58 9.97
N GLN A 579 33.55 -36.06 8.92
CA GLN A 579 34.28 -37.33 8.95
C GLN A 579 35.46 -37.30 9.92
N HIS A 580 36.16 -36.17 10.03
CA HIS A 580 37.26 -36.00 10.98
C HIS A 580 36.77 -35.95 12.43
N ILE A 581 35.63 -35.28 12.67
CA ILE A 581 34.92 -35.30 13.95
C ILE A 581 34.50 -36.73 14.27
N ASP A 582 33.86 -37.45 13.35
CA ASP A 582 33.46 -38.84 13.54
C ASP A 582 34.66 -39.79 13.75
N ASP A 583 35.80 -39.54 13.09
CA ASP A 583 37.04 -40.31 13.26
C ASP A 583 37.74 -40.02 14.60
N ILE A 584 37.64 -38.79 15.11
CA ILE A 584 38.13 -38.40 16.45
C ILE A 584 37.23 -39.04 17.52
N PHE A 585 35.91 -38.97 17.36
CA PHE A 585 34.95 -39.56 18.31
C PHE A 585 34.80 -41.08 18.15
N GLY A 586 35.25 -41.67 17.04
CA GLY A 586 35.21 -43.10 16.75
C GLY A 586 36.42 -43.90 17.24
N LYS A 587 37.55 -43.23 17.60
CA LYS A 587 38.79 -43.91 18.02
C LYS A 587 38.99 -44.03 19.53
N ASP A 588 38.33 -43.20 20.33
CA ASP A 588 38.33 -43.36 21.78
C ASP A 588 37.00 -43.97 22.22
N GLY A 589 36.93 -45.30 22.16
CA GLY A 589 35.86 -46.03 22.83
C GLY A 589 35.98 -45.82 24.34
N ILE A 590 35.16 -44.94 24.91
CA ILE A 590 34.62 -44.89 26.29
C ILE A 590 33.85 -43.55 26.46
N LEU A 591 32.54 -43.53 26.22
CA LEU A 591 31.48 -43.27 27.22
C LEU A 591 30.10 -42.98 26.58
N GLN A 592 29.10 -43.41 27.33
CA GLN A 592 27.67 -43.52 27.07
C GLN A 592 26.99 -42.32 26.40
N SER A 593 26.06 -42.67 25.50
CA SER A 593 24.90 -41.88 25.12
C SER A 593 24.23 -41.25 26.34
N ASP A 594 24.29 -39.91 26.46
CA ASP A 594 23.23 -39.04 27.02
C ASP A 594 23.64 -37.55 27.23
N GLU A 595 24.83 -37.08 26.79
CA GLU A 595 25.22 -35.65 26.97
C GLU A 595 25.55 -34.85 25.68
N VAL A 596 25.22 -35.35 24.48
CA VAL A 596 25.54 -34.64 23.21
C VAL A 596 24.47 -33.62 22.78
N GLU A 597 23.28 -33.61 23.38
CA GLU A 597 22.23 -32.61 23.04
C GLU A 597 22.50 -31.20 23.62
N GLY A 598 23.53 -31.02 24.45
CA GLY A 598 23.82 -29.75 25.13
C GLY A 598 24.78 -28.78 24.42
N VAL A 599 25.61 -29.26 23.48
CA VAL A 599 26.74 -28.45 22.94
C VAL A 599 26.53 -28.00 21.49
N VAL A 600 25.72 -28.73 20.70
CA VAL A 600 25.40 -28.33 19.32
C VAL A 600 24.50 -27.07 19.26
N SER A 601 23.71 -26.81 20.31
CA SER A 601 22.81 -25.64 20.36
C SER A 601 23.49 -24.29 20.67
N LYS A 602 24.78 -24.29 21.05
CA LYS A 602 25.53 -23.04 21.35
C LYS A 602 26.43 -22.55 20.22
N ALA A 603 26.68 -23.34 19.18
CA ALA A 603 27.47 -22.91 18.03
C ALA A 603 26.63 -22.17 16.96
N GLU A 604 25.32 -22.43 16.88
CA GLU A 604 24.45 -21.76 15.90
C GLU A 604 23.95 -20.37 16.33
N ASN A 605 24.10 -19.99 17.60
CA ASN A 605 23.61 -18.71 18.15
C ASN A 605 24.71 -17.64 18.36
N GLY A 606 25.92 -17.83 17.83
CA GLY A 606 27.06 -16.93 18.06
C GLY A 606 27.44 -16.00 16.89
N ALA A 607 26.75 -16.04 15.76
CA ALA A 607 27.13 -15.31 14.55
C ALA A 607 26.04 -14.34 14.07
N HIS A 608 25.61 -13.43 14.95
CA HIS A 608 25.09 -12.10 14.59
C HIS A 608 25.13 -11.21 15.84
N GLU A 609 26.32 -10.69 16.15
CA GLU A 609 26.47 -9.32 16.67
C GLU A 609 26.81 -8.38 15.52
#